data_AF-A0A6I8U6N9-F1
#
_entry.id   AF-A0A6I8U6N9-F1
#
_cell.length_a   1.000
_cell.length_b   1.000
_cell.length_c   1.000
_cell.angle_alpha   90.00
_cell.angle_beta   90.00
_cell.angle_gamma   90.00
#
_symmetry.space_group_name_H-M   'P 1'
#
loop_
_entity.id
_entity.type
_entity.pdbx_description
1 polymer ?
#
loop_
_entity_poly.entity_id
_entity_poly.type
_entity_poly.pdbx_seq_one_letter_code
_entity_poly.pdbx_strand_id
1 'polypeptide(L)'
;MVEVKQSQTAAFLKTKILDTLAEYNVPIENIFSVTVDNGANMVAAVKKLRQELEQALLEKLDDGNEDFEKTTDDHEPERDISAELCVEFQERINLVRCAVHTLQLSILDVVNKSHESVKGLTELARKSKNMKYQTNFDHHNATHPQIWCQTRWGGIFEMVEAFKTQRTFFEQLAAQFPELDLTNHWKFIDDYYEAFKPLYICTKRMQAEHVSLPDFYMLWLRAISEVRKVTGNQFVPGLLTSLNTRLTTLRGSRAFKMALFLDPRFNYRGSKFFSPEEKMEIMGYINETWQRIRQLQSPASTSSTRNESLSESERNDDFDEYLTEMYGGSVNTDGEPSETKFLQQLQSLDLEPRQNSNYNVWDHWLRRKTTHPELYAVAMVVLSTPSNQVSVERAFSVLGLVLSNLRTKLAEDTLTNILLVKLNKALFPQAIATAYNWKEVERN
;
A
#
# COMPACT_ATOMS: atom_id res chain seq x y z
N MET A 1 11.11 12.80 -7.77
CA MET A 1 9.86 13.52 -8.14
C MET A 1 10.11 14.13 -9.49
N VAL A 2 9.17 14.03 -10.43
CA VAL A 2 9.33 14.54 -11.79
C VAL A 2 8.39 15.73 -11.98
N GLU A 3 8.93 16.88 -12.41
CA GLU A 3 8.10 18.04 -12.74
C GLU A 3 7.41 17.80 -14.09
N VAL A 4 6.09 17.96 -14.14
CA VAL A 4 5.31 17.76 -15.37
C VAL A 4 4.68 19.07 -15.82
N LYS A 5 5.07 19.54 -17.01
CA LYS A 5 4.59 20.80 -17.62
C LYS A 5 3.55 20.60 -18.72
N GLN A 6 3.23 19.35 -19.06
CA GLN A 6 2.32 18.98 -20.13
C GLN A 6 1.10 18.23 -19.57
N SER A 7 0.12 17.94 -20.44
CA SER A 7 -1.08 17.21 -20.04
C SER A 7 -0.74 15.82 -19.51
N GLN A 8 -1.18 15.52 -18.29
CA GLN A 8 -0.92 14.28 -17.56
C GLN A 8 -1.83 13.13 -18.05
N THR A 9 -1.75 12.80 -19.33
CA THR A 9 -2.47 11.66 -19.92
C THR A 9 -1.92 10.34 -19.39
N ALA A 10 -2.72 9.28 -19.46
CA ALA A 10 -2.29 7.95 -19.03
C ALA A 10 -1.04 7.45 -19.76
N ALA A 11 -0.91 7.74 -21.07
CA ALA A 11 0.24 7.36 -21.86
C ALA A 11 1.51 8.14 -21.43
N PHE A 12 1.38 9.44 -21.23
CA PHE A 12 2.47 10.28 -20.74
C PHE A 12 2.98 9.81 -19.37
N LEU A 13 2.05 9.53 -18.44
CA LEU A 13 2.39 9.04 -17.11
C LEU A 13 3.06 7.67 -17.15
N LYS A 14 2.60 6.75 -18.02
CA LYS A 14 3.27 5.46 -18.26
C LYS A 14 4.73 5.66 -18.64
N THR A 15 4.98 6.48 -19.68
CA THR A 15 6.35 6.77 -20.15
C THR A 15 7.19 7.35 -19.03
N LYS A 16 6.68 8.32 -18.25
CA LYS A 16 7.46 8.89 -17.15
C LYS A 16 7.77 7.91 -16.03
N ILE A 17 6.88 6.95 -15.76
CA ILE A 17 7.16 5.88 -14.81
C ILE A 17 8.29 4.99 -15.35
N LEU A 18 8.25 4.59 -16.62
CA LEU A 18 9.31 3.80 -17.27
C LEU A 18 10.65 4.53 -17.30
N ASP A 19 10.67 5.82 -17.68
CA ASP A 19 11.87 6.67 -17.67
C ASP A 19 12.50 6.69 -16.27
N THR A 20 11.67 6.85 -15.23
CA THR A 20 12.14 6.86 -13.83
C THR A 20 12.69 5.50 -13.40
N LEU A 21 12.06 4.40 -13.83
CA LEU A 21 12.54 3.06 -13.52
C LEU A 21 13.90 2.77 -14.18
N ALA A 22 14.05 3.18 -15.44
CA ALA A 22 15.29 3.06 -16.19
C ALA A 22 16.43 3.86 -15.55
N GLU A 23 16.17 5.08 -15.06
CA GLU A 23 17.16 5.91 -14.35
C GLU A 23 17.77 5.20 -13.13
N TYR A 24 16.98 4.39 -12.43
CA TYR A 24 17.42 3.63 -11.24
C TYR A 24 17.80 2.18 -11.55
N ASN A 25 17.88 1.79 -12.83
CA ASN A 25 18.12 0.41 -13.27
C ASN A 25 17.17 -0.59 -12.60
N VAL A 26 15.88 -0.24 -12.48
CA VAL A 26 14.83 -1.11 -11.94
C VAL A 26 14.01 -1.67 -13.09
N PRO A 27 14.14 -2.97 -13.41
CA PRO A 27 13.33 -3.61 -14.44
C PRO A 27 11.84 -3.61 -14.06
N ILE A 28 10.95 -3.51 -15.05
CA ILE A 28 9.49 -3.51 -14.83
C ILE A 28 9.01 -4.83 -14.21
N GLU A 29 9.68 -5.94 -14.52
CA GLU A 29 9.46 -7.26 -13.94
C GLU A 29 9.76 -7.34 -12.43
N ASN A 30 10.39 -6.33 -11.83
CA ASN A 30 10.61 -6.25 -10.38
C ASN A 30 9.45 -5.57 -9.64
N ILE A 31 8.49 -4.97 -10.35
CA ILE A 31 7.41 -4.18 -9.73
C ILE A 31 6.30 -5.09 -9.24
N PHE A 32 6.18 -5.24 -7.92
CA PHE A 32 5.07 -6.00 -7.32
C PHE A 32 3.75 -5.23 -7.31
N SER A 33 3.78 -3.94 -6.98
CA SER A 33 2.59 -3.11 -6.85
C SER A 33 2.83 -1.65 -7.21
N VAL A 34 1.76 -0.96 -7.61
CA VAL A 34 1.73 0.49 -7.79
C VAL A 34 0.55 1.05 -7.02
N THR A 35 0.82 1.96 -6.09
CA THR A 35 -0.20 2.59 -5.25
C THR A 35 -0.53 3.98 -5.75
N VAL A 36 -1.78 4.19 -6.14
CA VAL A 36 -2.26 5.45 -6.74
C VAL A 36 -3.47 6.00 -6.00
N ASP A 37 -3.71 7.31 -6.14
CA ASP A 37 -5.01 7.87 -5.82
C ASP A 37 -6.06 7.36 -6.82
N ASN A 38 -7.34 7.63 -6.59
CA ASN A 38 -8.38 7.20 -7.52
C ASN A 38 -8.42 8.04 -8.82
N GLY A 39 -7.34 8.76 -9.16
CA GLY A 39 -7.22 9.54 -10.39
C GLY A 39 -7.29 8.66 -11.63
N ALA A 40 -8.24 8.95 -12.53
CA ALA A 40 -8.52 8.13 -13.70
C ALA A 40 -7.28 7.92 -14.59
N ASN A 41 -6.47 8.96 -14.80
CA ASN A 41 -5.26 8.89 -15.62
C ASN A 41 -4.16 8.04 -14.97
N MET A 42 -3.96 8.15 -13.65
CA MET A 42 -2.99 7.32 -12.91
C MET A 42 -3.38 5.84 -12.97
N VAL A 43 -4.67 5.55 -12.77
CA VAL A 43 -5.23 4.19 -12.88
C VAL A 43 -5.03 3.62 -14.27
N ALA A 44 -5.37 4.39 -15.30
CA ALA A 44 -5.20 3.99 -16.69
C ALA A 44 -3.72 3.81 -17.05
N ALA A 45 -2.81 4.61 -16.49
CA ALA A 45 -1.37 4.46 -16.68
C ALA A 45 -0.88 3.12 -16.12
N VAL A 46 -1.31 2.72 -14.92
CA VAL A 46 -0.94 1.42 -14.34
C VAL A 46 -1.49 0.26 -15.17
N LYS A 47 -2.72 0.37 -15.70
CA LYS A 47 -3.25 -0.63 -16.63
C LYS A 47 -2.40 -0.77 -17.89
N LYS A 48 -1.91 0.35 -18.43
CA LYS A 48 -0.98 0.32 -19.58
C LYS A 48 0.40 -0.24 -19.22
N LEU A 49 0.89 -0.02 -18.00
CA LEU A 49 2.13 -0.65 -17.52
C LEU A 49 2.01 -2.17 -17.43
N ARG A 50 0.84 -2.69 -17.05
CA ARG A 50 0.58 -4.13 -17.06
C ARG A 50 0.70 -4.70 -18.49
N GLN A 51 0.09 -4.03 -19.47
CA GLN A 51 0.17 -4.41 -20.88
C GLN A 51 1.61 -4.39 -21.41
N GLU A 52 2.41 -3.39 -21.01
CA GLU A 52 3.82 -3.32 -21.39
C GLU A 52 4.63 -4.49 -20.84
N LEU A 53 4.42 -4.85 -19.57
CA LEU A 53 5.09 -5.99 -18.95
C LEU A 53 4.70 -7.30 -19.63
N GLU A 54 3.42 -7.46 -19.96
CA GLU A 54 2.90 -8.63 -20.66
C GLU A 54 3.57 -8.78 -22.04
N GLN A 55 3.62 -7.70 -22.81
CA GLN A 55 4.30 -7.67 -24.10
C GLN A 55 5.80 -8.01 -23.97
N ALA A 56 6.50 -7.40 -23.01
CA ALA A 56 7.92 -7.65 -22.80
C ALA A 56 8.23 -9.10 -22.35
N LEU A 57 7.26 -9.79 -21.74
CA LEU A 57 7.40 -11.21 -21.38
C LEU A 57 7.16 -12.12 -22.58
N LEU A 58 6.18 -11.79 -23.44
CA LEU A 58 5.92 -12.52 -24.68
C LEU A 58 7.11 -12.45 -25.64
N GLU A 59 7.72 -11.27 -25.80
CA GLU A 59 8.92 -11.09 -26.62
C GLU A 59 10.09 -11.96 -26.15
N LYS A 60 10.29 -12.10 -24.82
CA LYS A 60 11.33 -12.98 -24.24
C LYS A 60 11.05 -14.48 -24.46
N LEU A 61 9.80 -14.88 -24.69
CA LEU A 61 9.44 -16.27 -24.98
C LEU A 61 9.68 -16.60 -26.46
N ASP A 62 9.46 -15.64 -27.36
CA ASP A 62 9.66 -15.81 -28.81
C ASP A 62 11.16 -15.90 -29.16
N ASP A 63 11.99 -15.03 -28.57
CA ASP A 63 13.46 -15.04 -28.75
C ASP A 63 14.15 -16.33 -28.25
N GLY A 64 13.49 -17.11 -27.38
CA GLY A 64 14.02 -18.36 -26.83
C GLY A 64 13.84 -19.59 -27.75
N ASN A 65 13.08 -19.46 -28.84
CA ASN A 65 12.74 -20.56 -29.75
C ASN A 65 13.53 -20.55 -31.08
N GLU A 66 14.41 -19.57 -31.32
CA GLU A 66 15.14 -19.45 -32.60
C GLU A 66 16.35 -20.40 -32.75
N ASP A 67 16.74 -21.16 -31.71
CA ASP A 67 17.93 -22.01 -31.71
C ASP A 67 17.67 -23.51 -31.99
N PHE A 68 16.51 -23.90 -32.55
CA PHE A 68 16.35 -25.25 -33.11
C PHE A 68 16.80 -25.29 -34.57
N GLU A 69 18.06 -25.71 -34.76
CA GLU A 69 18.61 -26.08 -36.07
C GLU A 69 17.63 -26.97 -36.84
N LYS A 70 17.41 -26.63 -38.12
CA LYS A 70 16.67 -27.40 -39.10
C LYS A 70 17.21 -28.84 -39.19
N THR A 71 16.62 -29.76 -38.44
CA THR A 71 16.54 -31.16 -38.85
C THR A 71 15.17 -31.38 -39.46
N THR A 72 15.17 -31.65 -40.76
CA THR A 72 14.00 -32.08 -41.53
C THR A 72 13.43 -33.36 -40.92
N ASP A 73 12.33 -33.25 -40.18
CA ASP A 73 11.32 -34.30 -40.08
C ASP A 73 9.97 -33.68 -39.69
N ASP A 74 8.92 -34.11 -40.38
CA ASP A 74 7.56 -33.56 -40.34
C ASP A 74 6.85 -33.86 -39.01
N HIS A 75 7.20 -33.13 -37.95
CA HIS A 75 6.34 -32.97 -36.79
C HIS A 75 6.25 -31.48 -36.41
N GLU A 76 5.06 -30.91 -36.57
CA GLU A 76 4.75 -29.58 -36.03
C GLU A 76 5.14 -29.54 -34.55
N PRO A 77 6.00 -28.60 -34.10
CA PRO A 77 6.16 -28.39 -32.69
C PRO A 77 4.81 -27.86 -32.18
N GLU A 78 4.12 -28.65 -31.36
CA GLU A 78 3.00 -28.17 -30.56
C GLU A 78 3.49 -26.93 -29.80
N ARG A 79 3.15 -25.74 -30.30
CA ARG A 79 3.33 -24.48 -29.57
C ARG A 79 2.67 -24.69 -28.21
N ASP A 80 3.38 -24.48 -27.12
CA ASP A 80 2.85 -24.60 -25.77
C ASP A 80 1.86 -23.46 -25.50
N ILE A 81 0.64 -23.61 -26.04
CA ILE A 81 -0.50 -22.71 -25.90
C ILE A 81 -0.82 -22.51 -24.40
N SER A 82 -0.43 -23.43 -23.51
CA SER A 82 -0.62 -23.31 -22.08
C SER A 82 0.27 -22.24 -21.45
N ALA A 83 1.52 -22.07 -21.92
CA ALA A 83 2.44 -21.05 -21.41
C ALA A 83 2.05 -19.63 -21.87
N GLU A 84 1.60 -19.49 -23.13
CA GLU A 84 1.04 -18.24 -23.66
C GLU A 84 -0.27 -17.86 -22.93
N LEU A 85 -1.19 -18.81 -22.70
CA LEU A 85 -2.39 -18.57 -21.89
C LEU A 85 -2.08 -18.21 -20.42
N CYS A 86 -1.00 -18.73 -19.83
CA CYS A 86 -0.63 -18.38 -18.45
C CYS A 86 -0.23 -16.90 -18.30
N VAL A 87 0.26 -16.27 -19.37
CA VAL A 87 0.65 -14.85 -19.37
C VAL A 87 -0.59 -13.95 -19.44
N GLU A 88 -1.62 -14.32 -20.22
CA GLU A 88 -2.84 -13.51 -20.42
C GLU A 88 -3.71 -13.33 -19.16
N PHE A 89 -3.59 -14.21 -18.15
CA PHE A 89 -4.47 -14.19 -16.96
C PHE A 89 -3.82 -13.68 -15.66
N GLN A 90 -2.52 -13.34 -15.66
CA GLN A 90 -1.82 -13.00 -14.42
C GLN A 90 -1.68 -11.48 -14.22
N GLU A 91 -2.42 -10.91 -13.25
CA GLU A 91 -2.14 -9.57 -12.73
C GLU A 91 -0.78 -9.52 -12.01
N ARG A 92 0.33 -9.39 -12.75
CA ARG A 92 1.69 -9.36 -12.19
C ARG A 92 2.01 -8.05 -11.44
N ILE A 93 1.42 -6.93 -11.86
CA ILE A 93 1.53 -5.65 -11.15
C ILE A 93 0.23 -5.38 -10.41
N ASN A 94 0.26 -5.35 -9.09
CA ASN A 94 -0.92 -5.07 -8.26
C ASN A 94 -1.24 -3.56 -8.26
N LEU A 95 -2.42 -3.18 -8.77
CA LEU A 95 -2.93 -1.83 -8.66
C LEU A 95 -3.58 -1.64 -7.27
N VAL A 96 -2.95 -0.86 -6.41
CA VAL A 96 -3.45 -0.58 -5.06
C VAL A 96 -4.02 0.83 -5.01
N ARG A 97 -5.22 0.97 -4.46
CA ARG A 97 -5.84 2.29 -4.26
C ARG A 97 -5.43 2.86 -2.92
N CYS A 98 -5.08 4.14 -2.90
CA CYS A 98 -4.73 4.84 -1.69
C CYS A 98 -5.87 4.78 -0.66
N ALA A 99 -5.58 4.11 0.45
CA ALA A 99 -6.41 3.97 1.64
C ALA A 99 -6.94 5.32 2.14
N VAL A 100 -6.03 6.25 2.41
CA VAL A 100 -6.35 7.57 2.98
C VAL A 100 -7.26 8.36 2.05
N HIS A 101 -6.97 8.35 0.75
CA HIS A 101 -7.80 9.00 -0.24
C HIS A 101 -9.20 8.37 -0.31
N THR A 102 -9.27 7.04 -0.26
CA THR A 102 -10.55 6.32 -0.27
C THR A 102 -11.37 6.60 1.00
N LEU A 103 -10.73 6.69 2.17
CA LEU A 103 -11.36 7.10 3.43
C LEU A 103 -11.92 8.52 3.33
N GLN A 104 -11.14 9.45 2.75
CA GLN A 104 -11.61 10.80 2.48
C GLN A 104 -12.84 10.80 1.56
N LEU A 105 -12.87 9.97 0.50
CA LEU A 105 -14.05 9.85 -0.34
C LEU A 105 -15.26 9.32 0.45
N SER A 106 -15.07 8.34 1.36
CA SER A 106 -16.16 7.84 2.20
C SER A 106 -16.84 8.94 3.02
N ILE A 107 -16.03 9.87 3.51
CA ILE A 107 -16.45 11.00 4.32
C ILE A 107 -17.20 12.04 3.48
N LEU A 108 -16.63 12.36 2.31
CA LEU A 108 -17.15 13.37 1.40
C LEU A 108 -18.45 12.93 0.69
N ASP A 109 -18.73 11.63 0.64
CA ASP A 109 -20.03 11.11 0.19
C ASP A 109 -21.18 11.54 1.11
N VAL A 110 -20.90 11.79 2.40
CA VAL A 110 -21.91 12.18 3.39
C VAL A 110 -21.95 13.70 3.56
N VAL A 111 -20.79 14.32 3.82
CA VAL A 111 -20.69 15.77 3.99
C VAL A 111 -19.43 16.27 3.30
N ASN A 112 -19.61 17.16 2.32
CA ASN A 112 -18.53 17.82 1.60
C ASN A 112 -18.63 19.34 1.68
N LYS A 113 -17.67 20.02 1.03
CA LYS A 113 -17.60 21.50 0.99
C LYS A 113 -18.85 22.19 0.44
N SER A 114 -19.70 21.48 -0.30
CA SER A 114 -20.91 22.04 -0.90
C SER A 114 -22.11 22.03 0.05
N HIS A 115 -22.03 21.30 1.17
CA HIS A 115 -23.09 21.23 2.18
C HIS A 115 -23.38 22.61 2.79
N GLU A 116 -24.66 22.96 2.95
CA GLU A 116 -25.09 24.30 3.37
C GLU A 116 -24.50 24.72 4.71
N SER A 117 -24.59 23.85 5.73
CA SER A 117 -23.96 24.11 7.03
C SER A 117 -22.45 24.31 6.95
N VAL A 118 -21.75 23.57 6.08
CA VAL A 118 -20.30 23.74 5.89
C VAL A 118 -20.00 25.10 5.26
N LYS A 119 -20.76 25.51 4.23
CA LYS A 119 -20.62 26.84 3.60
C LYS A 119 -20.86 27.96 4.62
N GLY A 120 -21.94 27.87 5.40
CA GLY A 120 -22.27 28.85 6.45
C GLY A 120 -21.15 28.99 7.48
N LEU A 121 -20.63 27.85 7.98
CA LEU A 121 -19.49 27.86 8.90
C LEU A 121 -18.21 28.42 8.26
N THR A 122 -17.97 28.16 6.97
CA THR A 122 -16.83 28.72 6.23
C THR A 122 -16.91 30.24 6.15
N GLU A 123 -18.10 30.77 5.88
CA GLU A 123 -18.34 32.21 5.79
C GLU A 123 -18.18 32.88 7.15
N LEU A 124 -18.68 32.25 8.21
CA LEU A 124 -18.50 32.73 9.58
C LEU A 124 -17.03 32.71 10.00
N ALA A 125 -16.29 31.64 9.68
CA ALA A 125 -14.84 31.56 9.91
C ALA A 125 -14.07 32.63 9.13
N ARG A 126 -14.54 32.98 7.92
CA ARG A 126 -13.95 34.08 7.13
C ARG A 126 -14.23 35.44 7.75
N LYS A 127 -15.46 35.67 8.21
CA LYS A 127 -15.85 36.91 8.88
C LYS A 127 -15.08 37.08 10.18
N SER A 128 -14.93 36.04 10.99
CA SER A 128 -14.25 36.12 12.29
C SER A 128 -12.79 36.56 12.20
N LYS A 129 -12.13 36.38 11.04
CA LYS A 129 -10.77 36.88 10.77
C LYS A 129 -10.67 38.37 10.45
N ASN A 130 -11.79 39.09 10.40
CA ASN A 130 -11.75 40.54 10.20
C ASN A 130 -11.06 41.22 11.40
N MET A 131 -10.24 42.23 11.12
CA MET A 131 -9.51 43.02 12.12
C MET A 131 -10.43 43.60 13.22
N LYS A 132 -11.72 43.85 12.90
CA LYS A 132 -12.76 44.23 13.87
C LYS A 132 -12.85 43.30 15.08
N TYR A 133 -12.59 42.00 14.91
CA TYR A 133 -12.73 41.01 15.97
C TYR A 133 -11.41 40.66 16.66
N GLN A 134 -10.27 41.10 16.11
CA GLN A 134 -8.94 40.69 16.56
C GLN A 134 -8.72 40.93 18.06
N THR A 135 -9.11 42.11 18.56
CA THR A 135 -9.00 42.45 19.99
C THR A 135 -9.77 41.49 20.91
N ASN A 136 -10.93 40.98 20.46
CA ASN A 136 -11.70 40.01 21.23
C ASN A 136 -11.00 38.64 21.28
N PHE A 137 -10.40 38.21 20.15
CA PHE A 137 -9.61 36.99 20.10
C PHE A 137 -8.38 37.09 21.01
N ASP A 138 -7.66 38.21 20.95
CA ASP A 138 -6.46 38.43 21.78
C ASP A 138 -6.80 38.47 23.27
N HIS A 139 -7.89 39.17 23.65
CA HIS A 139 -8.29 39.31 25.06
C HIS A 139 -8.74 37.98 25.69
N HIS A 140 -9.39 37.10 24.91
CA HIS A 140 -9.87 35.80 25.38
C HIS A 140 -8.87 34.67 25.12
N ASN A 141 -7.67 34.97 24.60
CA ASN A 141 -6.67 33.99 24.16
C ASN A 141 -7.27 32.91 23.23
N ALA A 142 -8.19 33.34 22.36
CA ALA A 142 -8.92 32.50 21.43
C ALA A 142 -8.15 32.38 20.10
N THR A 143 -8.40 31.30 19.37
CA THR A 143 -7.77 31.03 18.08
C THR A 143 -8.78 31.12 16.93
N HIS A 144 -8.35 31.75 15.84
CA HIS A 144 -9.17 31.83 14.64
C HIS A 144 -9.41 30.44 14.03
N PRO A 145 -10.66 30.11 13.64
CA PRO A 145 -10.93 28.89 12.90
C PRO A 145 -10.12 28.84 11.59
N GLN A 146 -9.60 27.65 11.26
CA GLN A 146 -8.84 27.46 10.03
C GLN A 146 -9.75 27.62 8.81
N ILE A 147 -9.27 28.33 7.79
CA ILE A 147 -9.97 28.43 6.50
C ILE A 147 -9.12 27.64 5.51
N TRP A 148 -9.69 26.55 4.99
CA TRP A 148 -8.98 25.65 4.09
C TRP A 148 -8.72 26.31 2.73
N CYS A 149 -7.48 26.20 2.24
CA CYS A 149 -7.13 26.57 0.86
C CYS A 149 -7.05 25.35 -0.08
N GLN A 150 -6.96 24.13 0.46
CA GLN A 150 -6.90 22.90 -0.31
C GLN A 150 -7.96 21.89 0.12
N THR A 151 -8.49 21.18 -0.87
CA THR A 151 -9.65 20.28 -0.95
C THR A 151 -9.60 19.02 -0.07
N ARG A 152 -8.98 19.06 1.12
CA ARG A 152 -8.91 17.93 2.06
C ARG A 152 -9.92 18.12 3.18
N TRP A 153 -10.72 17.08 3.44
CA TRP A 153 -11.80 17.08 4.41
C TRP A 153 -11.33 17.41 5.85
N GLY A 154 -10.05 17.14 6.17
CA GLY A 154 -9.46 17.47 7.47
C GLY A 154 -9.55 18.96 7.84
N GLY A 155 -9.48 19.87 6.87
CA GLY A 155 -9.66 21.30 7.13
C GLY A 155 -11.09 21.68 7.54
N ILE A 156 -12.10 20.95 7.02
CA ILE A 156 -13.49 21.11 7.46
C ILE A 156 -13.61 20.65 8.92
N PHE A 157 -13.02 19.49 9.25
CA PHE A 157 -13.03 18.97 10.61
C PHE A 157 -12.33 19.91 11.59
N GLU A 158 -11.13 20.39 11.27
CA GLU A 158 -10.35 21.33 12.11
C GLU A 158 -11.13 22.65 12.32
N MET A 159 -11.86 23.16 11.32
CA MET A 159 -12.74 24.32 11.49
C MET A 159 -13.90 24.02 12.45
N VAL A 160 -14.60 22.90 12.27
CA VAL A 160 -15.73 22.51 13.14
C VAL A 160 -15.24 22.29 14.58
N GLU A 161 -14.09 21.64 14.76
CA GLU A 161 -13.46 21.45 16.06
C GLU A 161 -13.10 22.78 16.74
N ALA A 162 -12.59 23.76 15.99
CA ALA A 162 -12.28 25.08 16.51
C ALA A 162 -13.53 25.81 17.03
N PHE A 163 -14.66 25.73 16.31
CA PHE A 163 -15.93 26.28 16.78
C PHE A 163 -16.45 25.54 18.02
N LYS A 164 -16.43 24.20 18.01
CA LYS A 164 -16.93 23.40 19.14
C LYS A 164 -16.14 23.65 20.42
N THR A 165 -14.82 23.66 20.33
CA THR A 165 -13.91 23.82 21.48
C THR A 165 -14.01 25.22 22.09
N GLN A 166 -14.35 26.22 21.27
CA GLN A 166 -14.46 27.62 21.68
C GLN A 166 -15.93 28.10 21.73
N ARG A 167 -16.88 27.20 21.96
CA ARG A 167 -18.32 27.49 21.92
C ARG A 167 -18.71 28.71 22.77
N THR A 168 -18.31 28.74 24.03
CA THR A 168 -18.62 29.84 24.96
C THR A 168 -18.10 31.19 24.46
N PHE A 169 -16.91 31.22 23.87
CA PHE A 169 -16.35 32.43 23.29
C PHE A 169 -17.18 32.92 22.10
N PHE A 170 -17.56 32.01 21.19
CA PHE A 170 -18.37 32.38 20.03
C PHE A 170 -19.80 32.80 20.40
N GLU A 171 -20.40 32.22 21.44
CA GLU A 171 -21.69 32.65 21.98
C GLU A 171 -21.62 34.08 22.56
N GLN A 172 -20.54 34.41 23.30
CA GLN A 172 -20.30 35.76 23.82
C GLN A 172 -19.99 36.76 22.70
N LEU A 173 -19.20 36.35 21.71
CA LEU A 173 -18.86 37.17 20.57
C LEU A 173 -20.11 37.48 19.73
N ALA A 174 -21.01 36.51 19.54
CA ALA A 174 -22.27 36.69 18.84
C ALA A 174 -23.23 37.64 19.59
N ALA A 175 -23.21 37.66 20.93
CA ALA A 175 -23.99 38.61 21.72
C ALA A 175 -23.57 40.07 21.48
N GLN A 176 -22.28 40.31 21.19
CA GLN A 176 -21.76 41.63 20.82
C GLN A 176 -21.87 41.91 19.31
N PHE A 177 -21.75 40.87 18.49
CA PHE A 177 -21.72 40.94 17.02
C PHE A 177 -22.67 39.89 16.42
N PRO A 178 -23.97 40.22 16.28
CA PRO A 178 -24.98 39.26 15.79
C PRO A 178 -24.68 38.66 14.41
N GLU A 179 -23.85 39.31 13.60
CA GLU A 179 -23.41 38.78 12.29
C GLU A 179 -22.52 37.53 12.37
N LEU A 180 -22.05 37.16 13.58
CA LEU A 180 -21.28 35.97 13.88
C LEU A 180 -22.10 34.88 14.62
N ASP A 181 -23.42 35.00 14.65
CA ASP A 181 -24.30 34.04 15.32
C ASP A 181 -24.21 32.62 14.72
N LEU A 182 -24.03 31.65 15.60
CA LEU A 182 -23.89 30.22 15.31
C LEU A 182 -25.05 29.39 15.86
N THR A 183 -26.10 30.03 16.39
CA THR A 183 -27.24 29.34 17.05
C THR A 183 -27.83 28.22 16.20
N ASN A 184 -28.04 28.47 14.90
CA ASN A 184 -28.58 27.48 13.96
C ASN A 184 -27.57 26.41 13.52
N HIS A 185 -26.29 26.57 13.85
CA HIS A 185 -25.20 25.68 13.45
C HIS A 185 -24.72 24.75 14.57
N TRP A 186 -25.02 25.03 15.84
CA TRP A 186 -24.50 24.22 16.97
C TRP A 186 -24.87 22.74 16.88
N LYS A 187 -26.12 22.42 16.53
CA LYS A 187 -26.51 21.01 16.35
C LYS A 187 -25.70 20.31 15.27
N PHE A 188 -25.46 21.00 14.14
CA PHE A 188 -24.62 20.45 13.07
C PHE A 188 -23.17 20.28 13.55
N ILE A 189 -22.60 21.27 14.28
CA ILE A 189 -21.25 21.21 14.83
C ILE A 189 -21.10 20.00 15.77
N ASP A 190 -22.07 19.80 16.67
CA ASP A 190 -22.06 18.71 17.62
C ASP A 190 -22.16 17.35 16.92
N ASP A 191 -23.16 17.18 16.06
CA ASP A 191 -23.36 15.94 15.29
C ASP A 191 -22.15 15.65 14.38
N TYR A 192 -21.61 16.66 13.69
CA TYR A 192 -20.46 16.49 12.79
C TYR A 192 -19.20 16.13 13.58
N TYR A 193 -18.90 16.84 14.67
CA TYR A 193 -17.71 16.56 15.45
C TYR A 193 -17.70 15.13 15.98
N GLU A 194 -18.81 14.68 16.59
CA GLU A 194 -18.90 13.36 17.20
C GLU A 194 -18.77 12.23 16.18
N ALA A 195 -19.47 12.32 15.05
CA ALA A 195 -19.45 11.27 14.04
C ALA A 195 -18.12 11.21 13.26
N PHE A 196 -17.47 12.35 13.01
CA PHE A 196 -16.29 12.41 12.14
C PHE A 196 -14.95 12.38 12.90
N LYS A 197 -14.93 12.65 14.21
CA LYS A 197 -13.69 12.62 15.03
C LYS A 197 -12.94 11.29 14.95
N PRO A 198 -13.59 10.11 15.05
CA PRO A 198 -12.86 8.84 14.93
C PRO A 198 -12.16 8.68 13.58
N LEU A 199 -12.80 9.18 12.50
CA LEU A 199 -12.25 9.12 11.15
C LEU A 199 -11.08 10.10 10.97
N TYR A 200 -11.11 11.22 11.68
CA TYR A 200 -10.04 12.22 11.65
C TYR A 200 -8.77 11.69 12.32
N ILE A 201 -8.94 11.08 13.50
CA ILE A 201 -7.86 10.38 14.21
C ILE A 201 -7.30 9.26 13.34
N CYS A 202 -8.17 8.46 12.71
CA CYS A 202 -7.78 7.39 11.80
C CYS A 202 -6.94 7.91 10.62
N THR A 203 -7.39 9.00 9.98
CA THR A 203 -6.69 9.63 8.86
C THR A 203 -5.30 10.14 9.28
N LYS A 204 -5.19 10.86 10.40
CA LYS A 204 -3.89 11.35 10.89
C LYS A 204 -2.93 10.22 11.23
N ARG A 205 -3.42 9.11 11.81
CA ARG A 205 -2.61 7.91 12.08
C ARG A 205 -2.09 7.27 10.80
N MET A 206 -2.97 7.08 9.81
CA MET A 206 -2.58 6.53 8.50
C MET A 206 -1.61 7.44 7.74
N GLN A 207 -1.66 8.76 8.00
CA GLN A 207 -0.77 9.76 7.38
C GLN A 207 0.58 9.95 8.08
N ALA A 208 0.73 9.48 9.31
CA ALA A 208 1.93 9.72 10.10
C ALA A 208 3.15 8.97 9.55
N GLU A 209 2.95 7.72 9.16
CA GLU A 209 4.01 6.84 8.65
C GLU A 209 3.48 5.89 7.57
N HIS A 210 4.40 5.10 6.99
CA HIS A 210 3.98 4.04 6.09
C HIS A 210 3.21 2.98 6.90
N VAL A 211 2.02 2.64 6.43
CA VAL A 211 1.16 1.65 7.06
C VAL A 211 0.98 0.48 6.09
N SER A 212 1.24 -0.73 6.56
CA SER A 212 1.01 -1.96 5.80
C SER A 212 -0.47 -2.15 5.49
N LEU A 213 -0.82 -2.92 4.46
CA LEU A 213 -2.23 -3.21 4.13
C LEU A 213 -3.03 -3.82 5.31
N PRO A 214 -2.50 -4.78 6.10
CA PRO A 214 -3.23 -5.35 7.23
C PRO A 214 -3.40 -4.36 8.39
N ASP A 215 -2.39 -3.54 8.69
CA ASP A 215 -2.50 -2.53 9.75
C ASP A 215 -3.46 -1.40 9.37
N PHE A 216 -3.46 -1.03 8.09
CA PHE A 216 -4.47 -0.14 7.51
C PHE A 216 -5.88 -0.69 7.76
N TYR A 217 -6.10 -1.96 7.47
CA TYR A 217 -7.40 -2.61 7.67
C TYR A 217 -7.83 -2.56 9.13
N MET A 218 -6.91 -2.86 10.07
CA MET A 218 -7.16 -2.76 11.51
C MET A 218 -7.52 -1.35 11.96
N LEU A 219 -6.80 -0.32 11.48
CA LEU A 219 -7.11 1.08 11.79
C LEU A 219 -8.49 1.47 11.27
N TRP A 220 -8.86 1.04 10.06
CA TRP A 220 -10.17 1.32 9.47
C TRP A 220 -11.30 0.63 10.25
N LEU A 221 -11.15 -0.65 10.59
CA LEU A 221 -12.14 -1.38 11.40
C LEU A 221 -12.33 -0.76 12.78
N ARG A 222 -11.25 -0.31 13.43
CA ARG A 222 -11.33 0.45 14.68
C ARG A 222 -12.13 1.73 14.50
N ALA A 223 -11.88 2.49 13.43
CA ALA A 223 -12.62 3.71 13.13
C ALA A 223 -14.11 3.45 12.90
N ILE A 224 -14.48 2.42 12.11
CA ILE A 224 -15.87 1.97 11.94
C ILE A 224 -16.49 1.62 13.29
N SER A 225 -15.77 0.89 14.14
CA SER A 225 -16.26 0.49 15.46
C SER A 225 -16.53 1.70 16.36
N GLU A 226 -15.70 2.74 16.32
CA GLU A 226 -15.93 3.96 17.10
C GLU A 226 -17.10 4.78 16.54
N VAL A 227 -17.22 4.91 15.22
CA VAL A 227 -18.38 5.57 14.58
C VAL A 227 -19.68 4.87 14.94
N ARG A 228 -19.69 3.54 15.00
CA ARG A 228 -20.87 2.74 15.38
C ARG A 228 -21.33 3.00 16.83
N LYS A 229 -20.44 3.42 17.73
CA LYS A 229 -20.81 3.74 19.13
C LYS A 229 -21.57 5.05 19.25
N VAL A 230 -21.50 5.92 18.24
CA VAL A 230 -22.20 7.22 18.25
C VAL A 230 -23.68 6.99 17.93
N THR A 231 -24.55 7.07 18.94
CA THR A 231 -26.00 6.84 18.82
C THR A 231 -26.78 8.14 18.59
N GLY A 232 -27.87 8.10 17.82
CA GLY A 232 -28.76 9.26 17.62
C GLY A 232 -28.22 10.34 16.68
N ASN A 233 -27.12 10.07 15.98
CA ASN A 233 -26.46 11.01 15.08
C ASN A 233 -26.86 10.78 13.62
N GLN A 234 -27.23 11.86 12.93
CA GLN A 234 -27.75 11.83 11.56
C GLN A 234 -26.73 11.35 10.50
N PHE A 235 -25.43 11.52 10.73
CA PHE A 235 -24.40 11.19 9.75
C PHE A 235 -23.95 9.73 9.82
N VAL A 236 -24.12 9.08 10.97
CA VAL A 236 -23.60 7.73 11.25
C VAL A 236 -24.10 6.68 10.24
N PRO A 237 -25.40 6.60 9.88
CA PRO A 237 -25.86 5.61 8.90
C PRO A 237 -25.21 5.76 7.52
N GLY A 238 -25.11 7.00 7.03
CA GLY A 238 -24.47 7.30 5.74
C GLY A 238 -22.98 7.01 5.77
N LEU A 239 -22.29 7.37 6.86
CA LEU A 239 -20.87 7.08 7.05
C LEU A 239 -20.59 5.59 7.09
N LEU A 240 -21.33 4.83 7.90
CA LEU A 240 -21.14 3.38 8.00
C LEU A 240 -21.38 2.70 6.65
N THR A 241 -22.40 3.11 5.89
CA THR A 241 -22.65 2.59 4.55
C THR A 241 -21.46 2.85 3.63
N SER A 242 -21.04 4.11 3.49
CA SER A 242 -19.95 4.47 2.57
C SER A 242 -18.60 3.87 3.00
N LEU A 243 -18.30 3.84 4.29
CA LEU A 243 -17.08 3.24 4.84
C LEU A 243 -17.01 1.74 4.54
N ASN A 244 -18.11 1.00 4.76
CA ASN A 244 -18.14 -0.44 4.51
C ASN A 244 -18.07 -0.76 3.02
N THR A 245 -18.85 -0.08 2.17
CA THR A 245 -18.84 -0.30 0.72
C THR A 245 -17.43 -0.11 0.15
N ARG A 246 -16.77 1.00 0.49
CA ARG A 246 -15.43 1.30 -0.02
C ARG A 246 -14.37 0.38 0.56
N LEU A 247 -14.47 -0.02 1.83
CA LEU A 247 -13.55 -0.98 2.44
C LEU A 247 -13.64 -2.35 1.77
N THR A 248 -14.85 -2.81 1.46
CA THR A 248 -15.08 -4.07 0.71
C THR A 248 -14.44 -4.00 -0.68
N THR A 249 -14.58 -2.89 -1.40
CA THR A 249 -13.91 -2.69 -2.70
C THR A 249 -12.38 -2.75 -2.57
N LEU A 250 -11.79 -2.15 -1.54
CA LEU A 250 -10.33 -2.21 -1.33
C LEU A 250 -9.87 -3.64 -1.05
N ARG A 251 -10.56 -4.35 -0.14
CA ARG A 251 -10.26 -5.74 0.24
C ARG A 251 -10.24 -6.68 -0.97
N GLY A 252 -11.01 -6.38 -2.02
CA GLY A 252 -11.08 -7.20 -3.23
C GLY A 252 -9.77 -7.29 -4.03
N SER A 253 -8.81 -6.39 -3.82
CA SER A 253 -7.54 -6.42 -4.54
C SER A 253 -6.64 -7.59 -4.14
N ARG A 254 -5.96 -8.20 -5.12
CA ARG A 254 -5.05 -9.35 -4.96
C ARG A 254 -4.02 -9.13 -3.85
N ALA A 255 -3.22 -8.06 -3.93
CA ALA A 255 -2.21 -7.75 -2.91
C ALA A 255 -2.80 -7.63 -1.49
N PHE A 256 -4.01 -7.10 -1.35
CA PHE A 256 -4.63 -6.93 -0.04
C PHE A 256 -5.16 -8.25 0.51
N LYS A 257 -5.78 -9.10 -0.33
CA LYS A 257 -6.15 -10.46 0.08
C LYS A 257 -4.93 -11.25 0.56
N MET A 258 -3.83 -11.23 -0.20
CA MET A 258 -2.57 -11.87 0.18
C MET A 258 -2.02 -11.34 1.51
N ALA A 259 -2.00 -10.01 1.69
CA ALA A 259 -1.48 -9.40 2.90
C ALA A 259 -2.29 -9.79 4.15
N LEU A 260 -3.62 -9.89 4.03
CA LEU A 260 -4.50 -10.33 5.11
C LEU A 260 -4.37 -11.83 5.39
N PHE A 261 -4.12 -12.64 4.36
CA PHE A 261 -3.89 -14.09 4.52
C PHE A 261 -2.59 -14.40 5.24
N LEU A 262 -1.53 -13.61 5.00
CA LEU A 262 -0.24 -13.72 5.68
C LEU A 262 -0.23 -13.08 7.08
N ASP A 263 -1.36 -12.57 7.55
CA ASP A 263 -1.48 -11.94 8.86
C ASP A 263 -2.19 -12.87 9.86
N PRO A 264 -1.50 -13.32 10.93
CA PRO A 264 -2.05 -14.28 11.90
C PRO A 264 -3.15 -13.69 12.81
N ARG A 265 -3.47 -12.40 12.68
CA ARG A 265 -4.64 -11.77 13.29
C ARG A 265 -5.94 -12.14 12.55
N PHE A 266 -5.84 -12.44 11.26
CA PHE A 266 -6.96 -12.73 10.36
C PHE A 266 -6.99 -14.17 9.88
N ASN A 267 -5.83 -14.75 9.53
CA ASN A 267 -5.71 -16.14 9.14
C ASN A 267 -5.16 -16.99 10.28
N TYR A 268 -6.00 -17.89 10.80
CA TYR A 268 -5.68 -18.72 11.96
C TYR A 268 -6.68 -19.88 12.05
N ARG A 269 -6.41 -20.82 12.96
CA ARG A 269 -7.25 -22.00 13.20
C ARG A 269 -8.70 -21.66 13.52
N GLY A 270 -9.60 -22.06 12.63
CA GLY A 270 -11.03 -21.81 12.77
C GLY A 270 -11.47 -20.39 12.38
N SER A 271 -10.59 -19.60 11.74
CA SER A 271 -10.97 -18.31 11.18
C SER A 271 -12.02 -18.48 10.06
N LYS A 272 -13.08 -17.67 10.13
CA LYS A 272 -14.12 -17.55 9.09
C LYS A 272 -13.91 -16.31 8.22
N PHE A 273 -12.73 -15.69 8.30
CA PHE A 273 -12.45 -14.44 7.60
C PHE A 273 -12.43 -14.61 6.07
N PHE A 274 -11.92 -15.76 5.61
CA PHE A 274 -11.90 -16.18 4.22
C PHE A 274 -12.75 -17.43 4.03
N SER A 275 -13.49 -17.51 2.92
CA SER A 275 -14.11 -18.75 2.47
C SER A 275 -13.04 -19.76 2.00
N PRO A 276 -13.34 -21.07 1.96
CA PRO A 276 -12.41 -22.07 1.41
C PRO A 276 -11.95 -21.74 -0.02
N GLU A 277 -12.86 -21.22 -0.85
CA GLU A 277 -12.59 -20.83 -2.23
C GLU A 277 -11.66 -19.60 -2.28
N GLU A 278 -11.93 -18.59 -1.45
CA GLU A 278 -11.03 -17.43 -1.31
C GLU A 278 -9.63 -17.86 -0.87
N LYS A 279 -9.51 -18.82 0.07
CA LYS A 279 -8.21 -19.30 0.52
C LYS A 279 -7.43 -19.95 -0.61
N MET A 280 -8.06 -20.82 -1.38
CA MET A 280 -7.43 -21.49 -2.53
C MET A 280 -6.96 -20.47 -3.58
N GLU A 281 -7.79 -19.48 -3.90
CA GLU A 281 -7.44 -18.38 -4.79
C GLU A 281 -6.22 -17.59 -4.28
N ILE A 282 -6.22 -17.19 -3.01
CA ILE A 282 -5.14 -16.41 -2.41
C ILE A 282 -3.83 -17.21 -2.35
N MET A 283 -3.91 -18.50 -2.05
CA MET A 283 -2.75 -19.38 -2.06
C MET A 283 -2.12 -19.48 -3.44
N GLY A 284 -2.94 -19.56 -4.50
CA GLY A 284 -2.46 -19.47 -5.89
C GLY A 284 -1.69 -18.18 -6.15
N TYR A 285 -2.22 -17.04 -5.70
CA TYR A 285 -1.54 -15.74 -5.85
C TYR A 285 -0.20 -15.67 -5.13
N ILE A 286 -0.11 -16.26 -3.93
CA ILE A 286 1.11 -16.35 -3.12
C ILE A 286 2.13 -17.25 -3.82
N ASN A 287 1.71 -18.39 -4.36
CA ASN A 287 2.57 -19.29 -5.12
C ASN A 287 3.13 -18.61 -6.38
N GLU A 288 2.29 -17.94 -7.17
CA GLU A 288 2.75 -17.16 -8.33
C GLU A 288 3.78 -16.09 -7.94
N THR A 289 3.58 -15.43 -6.79
CA THR A 289 4.53 -14.42 -6.29
C THR A 289 5.86 -15.06 -5.90
N TRP A 290 5.82 -16.23 -5.25
CA TRP A 290 7.02 -17.00 -4.93
C TRP A 290 7.78 -17.43 -6.19
N GLN A 291 7.08 -17.98 -7.19
CA GLN A 291 7.71 -18.39 -8.44
C GLN A 291 8.37 -17.21 -9.16
N ARG A 292 7.73 -16.03 -9.15
CA ARG A 292 8.34 -14.81 -9.67
C ARG A 292 9.60 -14.40 -8.91
N ILE A 293 9.58 -14.43 -7.57
CA ILE A 293 10.75 -14.12 -6.75
C ILE A 293 11.90 -15.07 -7.10
N ARG A 294 11.62 -16.38 -7.23
CA ARG A 294 12.60 -17.39 -7.60
C ARG A 294 13.20 -17.13 -8.99
N GLN A 295 12.36 -16.83 -9.99
CA GLN A 295 12.82 -16.48 -11.34
C GLN A 295 13.77 -15.28 -11.36
N LEU A 296 13.48 -14.24 -10.57
CA LEU A 296 14.31 -13.05 -10.48
C LEU A 296 15.62 -13.26 -9.69
N GLN A 297 15.68 -14.28 -8.83
CA GLN A 297 16.87 -14.63 -8.06
C GLN A 297 17.80 -15.60 -8.80
N SER A 298 17.29 -16.34 -9.78
CA SER A 298 18.11 -17.17 -10.67
C SER A 298 18.97 -16.28 -11.57
N PRO A 299 20.31 -16.32 -11.47
CA PRO A 299 21.16 -15.53 -12.35
C PRO A 299 21.00 -15.99 -13.81
N ALA A 300 20.94 -15.03 -14.73
CA ALA A 300 21.06 -15.29 -16.16
C ALA A 300 22.41 -15.98 -16.44
N SER A 301 22.34 -17.25 -16.85
CA SER A 301 23.39 -18.09 -17.45
C SER A 301 24.64 -18.42 -16.60
N THR A 302 24.75 -19.68 -16.18
CA THR A 302 26.01 -20.42 -16.32
C THR A 302 25.71 -21.81 -16.88
N SER A 303 26.30 -22.05 -18.03
CA SER A 303 26.38 -23.27 -18.83
C SER A 303 26.51 -24.56 -18.02
N SER A 304 25.75 -25.57 -18.47
CA SER A 304 26.08 -27.00 -18.47
C SER A 304 27.35 -27.40 -17.71
N THR A 305 27.16 -27.94 -16.52
CA THR A 305 28.07 -28.97 -16.01
C THR A 305 27.19 -30.13 -15.54
N ARG A 306 27.20 -31.21 -16.35
CA ARG A 306 26.78 -32.54 -15.91
C ARG A 306 27.61 -32.86 -14.66
N ASN A 307 27.00 -32.82 -13.49
CA ASN A 307 27.55 -33.50 -12.33
C ASN A 307 27.13 -34.96 -12.44
N GLU A 308 28.07 -35.80 -12.86
CA GLU A 308 28.03 -37.24 -12.58
C GLU A 308 28.02 -37.40 -11.06
N SER A 309 26.87 -37.79 -10.50
CA SER A 309 26.80 -38.20 -9.10
C SER A 309 27.41 -39.59 -8.97
N LEU A 310 28.59 -39.63 -8.35
CA LEU A 310 29.19 -40.85 -7.82
C LEU A 310 28.29 -41.43 -6.72
N SER A 311 27.99 -42.71 -6.89
CA SER A 311 27.27 -43.56 -5.96
C SER A 311 28.01 -43.74 -4.64
N GLU A 312 27.34 -43.50 -3.52
CA GLU A 312 27.65 -44.17 -2.27
C GLU A 312 26.32 -44.52 -1.58
N SER A 313 25.90 -45.77 -1.83
CA SER A 313 24.70 -46.38 -1.27
C SER A 313 24.85 -46.58 0.24
N GLU A 314 24.13 -45.78 1.03
CA GLU A 314 23.78 -46.17 2.38
C GLU A 314 22.74 -47.31 2.33
N ARG A 315 22.93 -48.31 3.20
CA ARG A 315 22.16 -49.55 3.21
C ARG A 315 20.73 -49.26 3.64
N ASN A 316 19.76 -49.38 2.73
CA ASN A 316 18.35 -49.51 3.10
C ASN A 316 18.17 -50.81 3.90
N ASP A 317 17.54 -50.72 5.07
CA ASP A 317 17.22 -51.83 5.95
C ASP A 317 16.06 -52.63 5.34
N ASP A 318 16.22 -53.94 5.19
CA ASP A 318 15.29 -54.88 4.52
C ASP A 318 13.87 -54.85 5.17
N PHE A 319 13.81 -54.42 6.43
CA PHE A 319 12.57 -54.24 7.17
C PHE A 319 11.79 -52.99 6.75
N ASP A 320 12.47 -51.91 6.35
CA ASP A 320 11.81 -50.68 5.89
C ASP A 320 11.13 -50.90 4.54
N GLU A 321 11.70 -51.73 3.66
CA GLU A 321 11.08 -52.13 2.39
C GLU A 321 9.79 -52.93 2.62
N TYR A 322 9.81 -53.87 3.58
CA TYR A 322 8.63 -54.63 4.01
C TYR A 322 7.51 -53.73 4.59
N LEU A 323 7.85 -52.75 5.43
CA LEU A 323 6.87 -51.81 5.97
C LEU A 323 6.25 -50.92 4.88
N THR A 324 7.07 -50.51 3.91
CA THR A 324 6.66 -49.68 2.76
C THR A 324 5.67 -50.40 1.86
N GLU A 325 5.90 -51.69 1.63
CA GLU A 325 5.01 -52.57 0.87
C GLU A 325 3.70 -52.84 1.64
N MET A 326 3.77 -53.03 2.97
CA MET A 326 2.60 -53.40 3.78
C MET A 326 1.60 -52.25 3.99
N TYR A 327 2.08 -51.01 4.11
CA TYR A 327 1.23 -49.84 4.40
C TYR A 327 0.95 -48.95 3.18
N GLY A 328 1.62 -49.19 2.05
CA GLY A 328 1.50 -48.39 0.84
C GLY A 328 2.14 -47.00 0.99
N GLY A 329 3.35 -46.84 0.48
CA GLY A 329 4.09 -45.58 0.43
C GLY A 329 5.40 -45.72 -0.34
N SER A 330 6.21 -44.65 -0.43
CA SER A 330 7.62 -44.69 -0.84
C SER A 330 8.43 -44.02 0.28
N VAL A 331 9.48 -44.68 0.78
CA VAL A 331 10.45 -44.04 1.68
C VAL A 331 11.36 -43.17 0.81
N ASN A 332 10.85 -42.03 0.38
CA ASN A 332 11.69 -41.02 -0.25
C ASN A 332 12.47 -40.31 0.87
N THR A 333 13.66 -40.83 1.19
CA THR A 333 14.66 -40.09 1.98
C THR A 333 15.42 -39.06 1.15
N ASP A 334 15.17 -38.97 -0.17
CA ASP A 334 15.72 -37.93 -1.03
C ASP A 334 14.63 -36.96 -1.51
N GLY A 335 14.65 -35.77 -0.91
CA GLY A 335 14.11 -34.51 -1.44
C GLY A 335 12.67 -34.50 -1.95
N GLU A 336 11.70 -34.19 -1.08
CA GLU A 336 10.42 -33.65 -1.56
C GLU A 336 10.70 -32.44 -2.49
N PRO A 337 9.96 -32.29 -3.62
CA PRO A 337 10.06 -31.11 -4.44
C PRO A 337 9.85 -29.85 -3.57
N SER A 338 10.76 -28.89 -3.62
CA SER A 338 10.69 -27.63 -2.85
C SER A 338 9.32 -26.93 -2.99
N GLU A 339 8.65 -27.10 -4.13
CA GLU A 339 7.32 -26.58 -4.40
C GLU A 339 6.21 -27.25 -3.55
N THR A 340 6.29 -28.56 -3.34
CA THR A 340 5.36 -29.30 -2.48
C THR A 340 5.50 -28.85 -1.02
N LYS A 341 6.74 -28.67 -0.55
CA LYS A 341 7.04 -28.17 0.79
C LYS A 341 6.53 -26.74 1.02
N PHE A 342 6.68 -25.84 0.03
CA PHE A 342 6.16 -24.48 0.11
C PHE A 342 4.64 -24.45 0.26
N LEU A 343 3.92 -25.22 -0.56
CA LEU A 343 2.46 -25.29 -0.51
C LEU A 343 1.96 -25.89 0.82
N GLN A 344 2.61 -26.93 1.34
CA GLN A 344 2.31 -27.49 2.66
C GLN A 344 2.52 -26.45 3.78
N GLN A 345 3.63 -25.71 3.75
CA GLN A 345 3.88 -24.64 4.72
C GLN A 345 2.81 -23.54 4.64
N LEU A 346 2.42 -23.16 3.42
CA LEU A 346 1.37 -22.17 3.18
C LEU A 346 0.02 -22.62 3.74
N GLN A 347 -0.34 -23.90 3.56
CA GLN A 347 -1.55 -24.50 4.15
C GLN A 347 -1.48 -24.54 5.68
N SER A 348 -0.29 -24.72 6.25
CA SER A 348 -0.14 -24.84 7.70
C SER A 348 -0.42 -23.54 8.46
N LEU A 349 -0.35 -22.37 7.80
CA LEU A 349 -0.71 -21.07 8.38
C LEU A 349 -2.15 -21.06 8.92
N ASP A 350 -3.07 -21.77 8.28
CA ASP A 350 -4.47 -21.90 8.68
C ASP A 350 -4.65 -22.65 10.01
N LEU A 351 -3.63 -23.37 10.47
CA LEU A 351 -3.68 -24.18 11.69
C LEU A 351 -3.07 -23.45 12.89
N GLU A 352 -2.48 -22.27 12.66
CA GLU A 352 -1.81 -21.48 13.68
C GLU A 352 -2.78 -20.80 14.67
N PRO A 353 -2.33 -20.49 15.90
CA PRO A 353 -3.14 -19.76 16.86
C PRO A 353 -3.29 -18.28 16.48
N ARG A 354 -4.50 -17.75 16.75
CA ARG A 354 -4.83 -16.34 16.52
C ARG A 354 -3.94 -15.40 17.33
N GLN A 355 -3.51 -14.32 16.68
CA GLN A 355 -2.82 -13.20 17.35
C GLN A 355 -3.76 -12.04 17.70
N ASN A 356 -3.37 -11.23 18.69
CA ASN A 356 -4.18 -10.11 19.16
C ASN A 356 -4.12 -8.89 18.21
N SER A 357 -4.99 -7.91 18.43
CA SER A 357 -5.15 -6.75 17.55
C SER A 357 -3.96 -5.77 17.50
N ASN A 358 -3.01 -5.87 18.43
CA ASN A 358 -1.80 -5.04 18.50
C ASN A 358 -0.55 -5.82 18.07
N TYR A 359 -0.70 -7.05 17.59
CA TYR A 359 0.41 -7.89 17.17
C TYR A 359 1.15 -7.30 15.96
N ASN A 360 2.48 -7.31 16.01
CA ASN A 360 3.34 -6.83 14.93
C ASN A 360 3.59 -7.95 13.91
N VAL A 361 2.92 -7.85 12.76
CA VAL A 361 3.00 -8.82 11.66
C VAL A 361 4.35 -8.76 10.94
N TRP A 362 4.98 -7.58 10.90
CA TRP A 362 6.31 -7.44 10.29
C TRP A 362 7.36 -8.22 11.09
N ASP A 363 7.39 -8.02 12.41
CA ASP A 363 8.33 -8.72 13.29
C ASP A 363 8.08 -10.24 13.31
N HIS A 364 6.83 -10.65 13.14
CA HIS A 364 6.46 -12.06 13.02
C HIS A 364 7.17 -12.74 11.87
N TRP A 365 7.14 -12.15 10.67
CA TRP A 365 7.84 -12.70 9.52
C TRP A 365 9.35 -12.54 9.64
N LEU A 366 9.85 -11.42 10.18
CA LEU A 366 11.28 -11.24 10.41
C LEU A 366 11.91 -12.35 11.26
N ARG A 367 11.22 -12.80 12.31
CA ARG A 367 11.66 -13.91 13.16
C ARG A 367 11.58 -15.28 12.47
N ARG A 368 10.82 -15.39 11.38
CA ARG A 368 10.63 -16.62 10.60
C ARG A 368 11.55 -16.70 9.38
N LYS A 369 12.44 -15.73 9.18
CA LYS A 369 13.37 -15.71 8.05
C LYS A 369 14.16 -17.02 7.88
N THR A 370 14.56 -17.67 8.97
CA THR A 370 15.32 -18.93 8.92
C THR A 370 14.44 -20.18 8.87
N THR A 371 13.24 -20.13 9.45
CA THR A 371 12.35 -21.30 9.55
C THR A 371 11.43 -21.45 8.35
N HIS A 372 11.07 -20.34 7.70
CA HIS A 372 10.18 -20.27 6.54
C HIS A 372 10.75 -19.29 5.50
N PRO A 373 11.93 -19.55 4.91
CA PRO A 373 12.62 -18.57 4.08
C PRO A 373 11.82 -18.15 2.84
N GLU A 374 11.09 -19.08 2.21
CA GLU A 374 10.27 -18.84 1.02
C GLU A 374 9.03 -17.99 1.35
N LEU A 375 8.27 -18.38 2.39
CA LEU A 375 7.12 -17.60 2.85
C LEU A 375 7.55 -16.23 3.39
N TYR A 376 8.70 -16.16 4.07
CA TYR A 376 9.30 -14.89 4.48
C TYR A 376 9.54 -14.00 3.28
N ALA A 377 10.18 -14.50 2.21
CA ALA A 377 10.45 -13.70 1.02
C ALA A 377 9.16 -13.13 0.42
N VAL A 378 8.11 -13.94 0.28
CA VAL A 378 6.81 -13.47 -0.21
C VAL A 378 6.17 -12.47 0.76
N ALA A 379 6.16 -12.77 2.06
CA ALA A 379 5.58 -11.90 3.08
C ALA A 379 6.24 -10.52 3.10
N MET A 380 7.56 -10.45 2.98
CA MET A 380 8.25 -9.16 2.93
C MET A 380 7.87 -8.35 1.69
N VAL A 381 7.70 -8.97 0.53
CA VAL A 381 7.23 -8.29 -0.69
C VAL A 381 5.79 -7.79 -0.52
N VAL A 382 4.90 -8.67 -0.06
CA VAL A 382 3.46 -8.38 0.07
C VAL A 382 3.21 -7.31 1.15
N LEU A 383 3.80 -7.46 2.33
CA LEU A 383 3.59 -6.55 3.48
C LEU A 383 4.25 -5.18 3.29
N SER A 384 5.28 -5.09 2.43
CA SER A 384 5.88 -3.81 2.02
C SER A 384 5.00 -3.01 1.06
N THR A 385 3.88 -3.59 0.60
CA THR A 385 2.94 -2.89 -0.29
C THR A 385 2.36 -1.66 0.42
N PRO A 386 2.54 -0.45 -0.13
CA PRO A 386 2.00 0.75 0.48
C PRO A 386 0.48 0.75 0.44
N SER A 387 -0.15 0.88 1.61
CA SER A 387 -1.61 1.11 1.67
C SER A 387 -1.98 2.53 1.21
N ASN A 388 -1.04 3.47 1.24
CA ASN A 388 -1.30 4.89 1.05
C ASN A 388 -0.13 5.60 0.34
N GLN A 389 -0.36 6.84 -0.09
CA GLN A 389 0.63 7.68 -0.77
C GLN A 389 1.31 8.68 0.19
N VAL A 390 1.51 8.31 1.45
CA VAL A 390 2.10 9.21 2.46
C VAL A 390 3.54 9.63 2.13
N SER A 391 4.29 8.80 1.39
CA SER A 391 5.59 9.18 0.84
C SER A 391 5.48 10.37 -0.11
N VAL A 392 4.43 10.41 -0.94
CA VAL A 392 4.15 11.51 -1.87
C VAL A 392 3.76 12.77 -1.11
N GLU A 393 2.93 12.67 -0.07
CA GLU A 393 2.57 13.81 0.77
C GLU A 393 3.79 14.41 1.48
N ARG A 394 4.63 13.56 2.06
CA ARG A 394 5.91 13.98 2.68
C ARG A 394 6.82 14.64 1.65
N ALA A 395 6.91 14.10 0.44
CA ALA A 395 7.67 14.68 -0.64
C ALA A 395 7.17 16.10 -0.97
N PHE A 396 5.86 16.30 -1.15
CA PHE A 396 5.29 17.63 -1.37
C PHE A 396 5.49 18.59 -0.20
N SER A 397 5.40 18.13 1.05
CA SER A 397 5.70 18.95 2.22
C SER A 397 7.15 19.41 2.25
N VAL A 398 8.10 18.52 1.98
CA VAL A 398 9.53 18.87 1.86
C VAL A 398 9.74 19.83 0.69
N LEU A 399 9.09 19.58 -0.44
CA LEU A 399 9.18 20.43 -1.61
C LEU A 399 8.72 21.86 -1.31
N GLY A 400 7.62 22.05 -0.57
CA GLY A 400 7.16 23.37 -0.14
C GLY A 400 8.14 24.12 0.77
N LEU A 401 9.06 23.42 1.43
CA LEU A 401 10.15 24.04 2.20
C LEU A 401 11.37 24.39 1.34
N VAL A 402 11.57 23.68 0.21
CA VAL A 402 12.72 23.86 -0.68
C VAL A 402 12.41 24.88 -1.77
N LEU A 403 11.24 24.76 -2.40
CA LEU A 403 10.67 25.72 -3.33
C LEU A 403 9.71 26.62 -2.56
N SER A 404 10.20 27.79 -2.17
CA SER A 404 9.36 28.86 -1.63
C SER A 404 9.13 29.93 -2.69
N ASN A 405 8.19 30.84 -2.44
CA ASN A 405 7.95 32.00 -3.33
C ASN A 405 9.20 32.86 -3.55
N LEU A 406 10.22 32.74 -2.67
CA LEU A 406 11.49 33.46 -2.74
C LEU A 406 12.63 32.63 -3.38
N ARG A 407 12.44 31.32 -3.57
CA ARG A 407 13.45 30.37 -4.09
C ARG A 407 12.84 29.43 -5.13
N THR A 408 12.55 29.98 -6.31
CA THR A 408 11.86 29.26 -7.41
C THR A 408 12.77 28.77 -8.53
N LYS A 409 14.05 29.17 -8.55
CA LYS A 409 15.00 28.89 -9.65
C LYS A 409 16.08 27.87 -9.28
N LEU A 410 15.69 26.73 -8.70
CA LEU A 410 16.63 25.60 -8.57
C LEU A 410 16.60 24.77 -9.85
N ALA A 411 17.78 24.31 -10.30
CA ALA A 411 17.86 23.33 -11.38
C ALA A 411 17.18 22.02 -10.96
N GLU A 412 16.60 21.30 -11.93
CA GLU A 412 15.85 20.06 -11.70
C GLU A 412 16.68 19.01 -10.95
N ASP A 413 17.91 18.77 -11.37
CA ASP A 413 18.82 17.81 -10.72
C ASP A 413 19.13 18.21 -9.27
N THR A 414 19.33 19.51 -9.02
CA THR A 414 19.59 20.02 -7.67
C THR A 414 18.38 19.80 -6.77
N LEU A 415 17.18 20.04 -7.30
CA LEU A 415 15.94 19.82 -6.57
C LEU A 415 15.74 18.33 -6.25
N THR A 416 15.94 17.45 -7.23
CA THR A 416 15.86 16.00 -7.08
C THR A 416 16.85 15.50 -6.02
N ASN A 417 18.10 15.96 -6.06
CA ASN A 417 19.12 15.58 -5.08
C ASN A 417 18.77 16.06 -3.66
N ILE A 418 18.27 17.30 -3.51
CA ILE A 418 17.82 17.80 -2.20
C ILE A 418 16.68 16.94 -1.64
N LEU A 419 15.70 16.61 -2.49
CA LEU A 419 14.57 15.77 -2.11
C LEU A 419 15.03 14.37 -1.72
N LEU A 420 15.91 13.76 -2.50
CA LEU A 420 16.46 12.43 -2.24
C LEU A 420 17.13 12.38 -0.86
N VAL A 421 18.00 13.34 -0.56
CA VAL A 421 18.70 13.41 0.74
C VAL A 421 17.72 13.67 1.88
N LYS A 422 16.80 14.64 1.73
CA LYS A 422 15.85 14.99 2.80
C LYS A 422 14.86 13.87 3.10
N LEU A 423 14.35 13.18 2.08
CA LEU A 423 13.39 12.09 2.24
C LEU A 423 14.03 10.81 2.80
N ASN A 424 15.33 10.62 2.56
CA ASN A 424 16.08 9.45 3.01
C ASN A 424 17.05 9.78 4.16
N LYS A 425 16.76 10.82 4.96
CA LYS A 425 17.64 11.28 6.06
C LYS A 425 18.06 10.14 7.01
N ALA A 426 17.18 9.19 7.29
CA ALA A 426 17.47 8.05 8.17
C ALA A 426 18.44 7.02 7.55
N LEU A 427 18.45 6.91 6.22
CA LEU A 427 19.33 6.01 5.46
C LEU A 427 20.69 6.65 5.17
N PHE A 428 20.76 7.98 5.20
CA PHE A 428 21.95 8.74 4.84
C PHE A 428 23.22 8.35 5.63
N PRO A 429 23.19 8.13 6.96
CA PRO A 429 24.36 7.68 7.70
C PRO A 429 24.86 6.30 7.25
N GLN A 430 23.93 5.39 6.94
CA GLN A 430 24.26 4.04 6.47
C GLN A 430 24.87 4.10 5.07
N ALA A 431 24.27 4.91 4.18
CA ALA A 431 24.76 5.10 2.82
C ALA A 431 26.15 5.75 2.77
N ILE A 432 26.43 6.76 3.61
CA ILE A 432 27.77 7.38 3.68
C ILE A 432 28.81 6.38 4.19
N ALA A 433 28.46 5.56 5.19
CA ALA A 433 29.37 4.58 5.75
C ALA A 433 29.84 3.54 4.72
N THR A 434 28.99 3.19 3.75
CA THR A 434 29.33 2.29 2.63
C THR A 434 29.88 3.00 1.40
N ALA A 435 29.53 4.27 1.15
CA ALA A 435 29.93 5.00 -0.05
C ALA A 435 31.35 5.58 0.01
N TYR A 436 31.89 5.83 1.20
CA TYR A 436 33.24 6.38 1.38
C TYR A 436 34.14 5.38 2.10
N ASN A 437 35.22 4.96 1.43
CA ASN A 437 36.32 4.26 2.08
C ASN A 437 37.16 5.29 2.85
N TRP A 438 36.74 5.63 4.07
CA TRP A 438 37.42 6.61 4.93
C TRP A 438 38.91 6.29 5.16
N LYS A 439 39.36 5.05 4.89
CA LYS A 439 40.77 4.63 4.96
C LYS A 439 41.67 5.18 3.84
N GLU A 440 41.11 5.68 2.74
CA GLU A 440 41.91 6.26 1.65
C GLU A 440 42.11 7.78 1.81
N VAL A 441 41.27 8.45 2.60
CA VAL A 441 41.32 9.91 2.79
C VAL A 441 42.41 10.33 3.79
N GLU A 442 42.87 9.43 4.65
CA GLU A 442 43.96 9.71 5.62
C GLU A 442 45.38 9.55 5.04
N ARG A 443 45.52 9.32 3.72
CA ARG A 443 46.83 9.05 3.08
C ARG A 443 47.35 10.12 2.10
N ASN A 444 46.76 11.32 2.06
CA ASN A 444 47.30 12.44 1.26
C ASN A 444 47.67 13.64 2.12
#